data_AF-A0A518CPU3-F1
#
_entry.id   AF-A0A518CPU3-F1
#
_cell.length_a   1.000
_cell.length_b   1.000
_cell.length_c   1.000
_cell.angle_alpha   90.00
_cell.angle_beta   90.00
_cell.angle_gamma   90.00
#
_symmetry.space_group_name_H-M   'P 1'
#
loop_
_entity.id
_entity.type
_entity.pdbx_description
1 polymer ?
#
loop_
_entity_poly.entity_id
_entity_poly.type
_entity_poly.pdbx_seq_one_letter_code
_entity_poly.pdbx_strand_id
1 'polypeptide(L)'
;MLDEDRESLEKLPPRAGSPGSRSRRRKQKDKTDREESNRSSSLRPKVRREPAQRTHEDLSVQQKGARMASGLRTLFTRNGPDAAEELEAHTHDVIGGLSSVVFFCFGLFYVVLSHVKHVVSYYLDHRQRFAHFLLDLFKHVPKRDIYTREIRISREAGSDLNFLREEKWNVKLPMRCIECGTTTELERETYFAKVEDYARPMIGIVISLFICVFISLLTLNLTYILLSPFIGLFAGLFLGYYLRRRMEVRVEYACCRPHANNECFPVVRQYAGDVYLLTGHKKVRDDYNKKLEELGISRR
;
A
#
# COMPACT_ATOMS: atom_id res chain seq x y z
N MET A 1 43.56 32.16 6.33
CA MET A 1 43.44 30.71 6.13
C MET A 1 42.12 30.50 5.41
N LEU A 2 42.21 30.28 4.10
CA LEU A 2 41.10 30.22 3.16
C LEU A 2 40.63 28.77 3.04
N ASP A 3 39.31 28.61 2.97
CA ASP A 3 38.60 27.33 2.83
C ASP A 3 38.98 26.59 1.54
N GLU A 4 39.67 25.45 1.67
CA GLU A 4 40.00 24.53 0.55
C GLU A 4 39.03 23.32 0.44
N ASP A 5 37.98 23.22 1.25
CA ASP A 5 37.08 22.05 1.24
C ASP A 5 35.94 22.12 0.19
N ARG A 6 36.17 22.78 -0.95
CA ARG A 6 35.15 23.00 -1.99
C ARG A 6 35.15 21.96 -3.13
N GLU A 7 36.08 21.01 -3.15
CA GLU A 7 36.30 20.12 -4.31
C GLU A 7 35.83 18.65 -4.20
N SER A 8 35.30 18.18 -3.08
CA SER A 8 34.71 16.83 -3.00
C SER A 8 33.22 16.82 -3.39
N LEU A 9 32.90 17.41 -4.53
CA LEU A 9 31.62 17.22 -5.24
C LEU A 9 31.66 15.89 -6.00
N GLU A 10 31.53 14.77 -5.27
CA GLU A 10 31.20 13.49 -5.88
C GLU A 10 29.83 13.61 -6.55
N LYS A 11 29.87 13.63 -7.88
CA LYS A 11 28.73 13.50 -8.79
C LYS A 11 27.89 12.29 -8.35
N LEU A 12 26.74 12.56 -7.74
CA LEU A 12 25.66 11.59 -7.71
C LEU A 12 25.35 11.18 -9.16
N PRO A 13 25.17 9.88 -9.47
CA PRO A 13 24.89 9.45 -10.83
C PRO A 13 23.57 10.09 -11.29
N PRO A 14 23.51 10.63 -12.53
CA PRO A 14 22.28 11.19 -13.07
C PRO A 14 21.22 10.09 -13.12
N ARG A 15 20.07 10.34 -12.50
CA ARG A 15 18.91 9.46 -12.57
C ARG A 15 18.39 9.50 -14.00
N ALA A 16 18.34 8.34 -14.67
CA ALA A 16 17.76 8.20 -15.99
C ALA A 16 16.35 8.79 -16.03
N GLY A 17 16.12 9.71 -16.96
CA GLY A 17 14.90 10.48 -17.09
C GLY A 17 13.65 9.60 -17.20
N SER A 18 12.64 9.92 -16.40
CA SER A 18 11.30 9.39 -16.62
C SER A 18 10.62 10.20 -17.74
N PRO A 19 10.02 9.58 -18.76
CA PRO A 19 9.39 10.33 -19.84
C PRO A 19 8.07 10.97 -19.38
N GLY A 20 8.06 12.31 -19.36
CA GLY A 20 6.95 13.18 -19.78
C GLY A 20 5.57 12.97 -19.15
N SER A 21 5.28 13.65 -18.04
CA SER A 21 3.91 13.91 -17.60
C SER A 21 3.31 15.07 -18.40
N ARG A 22 2.53 14.75 -19.43
CA ARG A 22 1.71 15.72 -20.17
C ARG A 22 0.67 16.34 -19.24
N SER A 23 0.80 17.64 -18.99
CA SER A 23 -0.22 18.46 -18.35
C SER A 23 -1.46 18.56 -19.25
N ARG A 24 -2.57 17.93 -18.82
CA ARG A 24 -3.89 18.15 -19.45
C ARG A 24 -4.61 19.28 -18.71
N ARG A 25 -4.47 20.48 -19.27
CA ARG A 25 -5.24 21.68 -18.94
C ARG A 25 -6.69 21.46 -19.38
N ARG A 26 -7.59 21.10 -18.45
CA ARG A 26 -9.02 20.92 -18.75
C ARG A 26 -9.71 22.29 -18.62
N LYS A 27 -10.16 22.83 -19.76
CA LYS A 27 -10.97 24.04 -19.84
C LYS A 27 -12.32 23.81 -19.16
N GLN A 28 -12.60 24.70 -18.21
CA GLN A 28 -13.88 24.96 -17.59
C GLN A 28 -14.81 25.57 -18.65
N LYS A 29 -16.03 25.05 -18.78
CA LYS A 29 -17.09 25.67 -19.57
C LYS A 29 -18.39 25.59 -18.79
N ASP A 30 -18.75 26.72 -18.21
CA ASP A 30 -20.10 27.02 -17.73
C ASP A 30 -21.10 26.99 -18.90
N LYS A 31 -22.30 26.49 -18.59
CA LYS A 31 -23.62 26.93 -19.10
C LYS A 31 -24.68 25.98 -18.51
N THR A 32 -25.37 26.42 -17.46
CA THR A 32 -26.72 27.02 -17.46
C THR A 32 -27.85 26.02 -17.73
N ASP A 33 -28.69 25.88 -16.69
CA ASP A 33 -30.15 25.86 -16.71
C ASP A 33 -30.87 24.82 -17.57
N ARG A 34 -31.54 23.87 -16.89
CA ARG A 34 -32.93 23.53 -17.23
C ARG A 34 -33.67 22.78 -16.12
N GLU A 35 -34.69 23.48 -15.62
CA GLU A 35 -36.05 23.07 -15.27
C GLU A 35 -36.35 21.61 -14.86
N GLU A 36 -36.92 21.52 -13.66
CA GLU A 36 -38.18 20.83 -13.33
C GLU A 36 -38.90 20.10 -14.47
N SER A 37 -39.25 18.84 -14.23
CA SER A 37 -40.66 18.41 -14.05
C SER A 37 -40.82 16.90 -14.17
N ASN A 38 -41.90 16.43 -13.53
CA ASN A 38 -42.62 15.17 -13.75
C ASN A 38 -42.03 13.91 -13.08
N ARG A 39 -42.56 13.50 -11.92
CA ARG A 39 -43.85 12.78 -11.76
C ARG A 39 -44.08 11.72 -12.84
N SER A 40 -43.83 10.47 -12.47
CA SER A 40 -44.76 9.39 -12.81
C SER A 40 -44.49 8.17 -11.94
N SER A 41 -45.38 8.00 -10.96
CA SER A 41 -45.74 6.75 -10.31
C SER A 41 -45.92 5.62 -11.34
N SER A 42 -45.21 4.51 -11.16
CA SER A 42 -45.62 3.23 -11.73
C SER A 42 -45.87 2.23 -10.60
N LEU A 43 -47.16 2.07 -10.31
CA LEU A 43 -47.73 1.00 -9.52
C LEU A 43 -47.34 -0.33 -10.18
N ARG A 44 -46.49 -1.12 -9.52
CA ARG A 44 -46.32 -2.54 -9.87
C ARG A 44 -47.38 -3.37 -9.16
N PRO A 45 -48.08 -4.27 -9.87
CA PRO A 45 -49.11 -5.11 -9.27
C PRO A 45 -48.49 -6.10 -8.28
N LYS A 46 -49.08 -6.14 -7.09
CA LYS A 46 -48.74 -7.02 -5.98
C LYS A 46 -49.27 -8.43 -6.31
N VAL A 47 -48.43 -9.26 -6.93
CA VAL A 47 -48.73 -10.69 -7.13
C VAL A 47 -48.65 -11.38 -5.77
N ARG A 48 -49.83 -11.77 -5.26
CA ARG A 48 -50.03 -12.58 -4.06
C ARG A 48 -49.46 -13.98 -4.34
N ARG A 49 -48.22 -14.24 -3.91
CA ARG A 49 -47.65 -15.60 -3.88
C ARG A 49 -48.27 -16.36 -2.71
N GLU A 50 -48.88 -17.49 -3.03
CA GLU A 50 -49.29 -18.49 -2.05
C GLU A 50 -48.07 -19.00 -1.25
N PRO A 51 -48.22 -19.30 0.04
CA PRO A 51 -47.17 -19.91 0.83
C PRO A 51 -47.05 -21.38 0.40
N ALA A 52 -46.08 -21.67 -0.48
CA ALA A 52 -45.60 -23.03 -0.65
C ALA A 52 -45.01 -23.50 0.67
N GLN A 53 -45.68 -24.47 1.31
CA GLN A 53 -45.15 -25.25 2.41
C GLN A 53 -43.77 -25.78 2.03
N ARG A 54 -42.71 -25.14 2.55
CA ARG A 54 -41.38 -25.71 2.60
C ARG A 54 -41.27 -26.49 3.90
N THR A 55 -41.65 -27.76 3.83
CA THR A 55 -41.11 -28.77 4.74
C THR A 55 -39.61 -28.83 4.52
N HIS A 56 -38.86 -28.16 5.39
CA HIS A 56 -37.43 -28.33 5.54
C HIS A 56 -37.21 -29.71 6.19
N GLU A 57 -37.10 -30.75 5.37
CA GLU A 57 -36.39 -31.95 5.81
C GLU A 57 -34.90 -31.64 5.71
N ASP A 58 -34.32 -31.16 6.81
CA ASP A 58 -32.88 -31.14 7.02
C ASP A 58 -32.38 -32.59 7.14
N LEU A 59 -32.35 -33.28 6.00
CA LEU A 59 -31.71 -34.58 5.88
C LEU A 59 -30.23 -34.41 6.16
N SER A 60 -29.72 -35.19 7.12
CA SER A 60 -28.29 -35.23 7.44
C SER A 60 -27.48 -35.57 6.18
N VAL A 61 -26.24 -35.09 6.09
CA VAL A 61 -25.36 -35.34 4.94
C VAL A 61 -25.24 -36.85 4.64
N GLN A 62 -25.31 -37.69 5.67
CA GLN A 62 -25.35 -39.16 5.54
C GLN A 62 -26.65 -39.67 4.90
N GLN A 63 -27.82 -39.13 5.23
CA GLN A 63 -29.08 -39.51 4.60
C GLN A 63 -29.18 -39.05 3.13
N LYS A 64 -28.61 -37.87 2.81
CA LYS A 64 -28.46 -37.43 1.41
C LYS A 64 -27.53 -38.36 0.62
N GLY A 65 -26.40 -38.75 1.21
CA GLY A 65 -25.48 -39.73 0.61
C GLY A 65 -26.12 -41.11 0.41
N ALA A 66 -26.90 -41.59 1.39
CA ALA A 66 -27.60 -42.88 1.30
C ALA A 66 -28.70 -42.89 0.22
N ARG A 67 -29.45 -41.78 0.06
CA ARG A 67 -30.44 -41.66 -1.03
C ARG A 67 -29.78 -41.56 -2.41
N MET A 68 -28.64 -40.88 -2.54
CA MET A 68 -27.88 -40.87 -3.80
C MET A 68 -27.34 -42.26 -4.14
N ALA A 69 -26.83 -42.99 -3.16
CA ALA A 69 -26.33 -44.35 -3.36
C ALA A 69 -27.45 -45.36 -3.69
N SER A 70 -28.64 -45.21 -3.10
CA SER A 70 -29.78 -46.08 -3.42
C SER A 70 -30.37 -45.78 -4.81
N GLY A 71 -30.42 -44.51 -5.22
CA GLY A 71 -30.86 -44.09 -6.56
C GLY A 71 -29.96 -44.60 -7.69
N LEU A 72 -28.64 -44.60 -7.47
CA LEU A 72 -27.66 -45.20 -8.40
C LEU A 72 -27.89 -46.71 -8.56
N ARG A 73 -28.23 -47.42 -7.47
CA ARG A 73 -28.44 -48.88 -7.52
C ARG A 73 -29.68 -49.28 -8.31
N THR A 74 -30.73 -48.45 -8.31
CA THR A 74 -31.94 -48.66 -9.11
C THR A 74 -31.76 -48.34 -10.61
N LEU A 75 -30.80 -47.49 -10.97
CA LEU A 75 -30.47 -47.21 -12.37
C LEU A 75 -29.74 -48.38 -13.04
N PHE A 76 -28.91 -49.12 -12.29
CA PHE A 76 -28.17 -50.27 -12.83
C PHE A 76 -28.95 -51.58 -12.92
N THR A 77 -30.19 -51.65 -12.42
CA THR A 77 -31.03 -52.87 -12.47
C THR A 77 -32.16 -52.80 -13.50
N ARG A 78 -32.37 -51.66 -14.17
CA ARG A 78 -33.43 -51.45 -15.16
C ARG A 78 -32.86 -51.64 -16.57
N ASN A 79 -33.00 -52.85 -17.12
CA ASN A 79 -32.60 -53.15 -18.50
C ASN A 79 -33.65 -52.59 -19.49
N GLY A 80 -33.53 -51.31 -19.84
CA GLY A 80 -34.35 -50.66 -20.86
C GLY A 80 -33.60 -49.48 -21.50
N PRO A 81 -33.88 -49.13 -22.76
CA PRO A 81 -33.21 -48.04 -23.48
C PRO A 81 -33.30 -46.69 -22.74
N ASP A 82 -34.41 -46.45 -22.03
CA ASP A 82 -34.63 -45.22 -21.25
C ASP A 82 -33.64 -45.07 -20.07
N ALA A 83 -33.10 -46.18 -19.54
CA ALA A 83 -32.13 -46.13 -18.43
C ALA A 83 -30.73 -45.70 -18.87
N ALA A 84 -30.39 -45.91 -20.15
CA ALA A 84 -29.13 -45.42 -20.71
C ALA A 84 -29.18 -43.89 -20.90
N GLU A 85 -30.32 -43.35 -21.34
CA GLU A 85 -30.52 -41.92 -21.56
C GLU A 85 -30.53 -41.13 -20.23
N GLU A 86 -31.17 -41.66 -19.18
CA GLU A 86 -31.12 -41.07 -17.83
C GLU A 86 -29.69 -41.12 -17.23
N LEU A 87 -28.91 -42.16 -17.52
CA LEU A 87 -27.53 -42.27 -17.05
C LEU A 87 -26.59 -41.29 -17.80
N GLU A 88 -26.79 -41.09 -19.10
CA GLU A 88 -26.06 -40.09 -19.89
C GLU A 88 -26.37 -38.67 -19.40
N ALA A 89 -27.64 -38.34 -19.15
CA ALA A 89 -28.02 -37.04 -18.60
C ALA A 89 -27.38 -36.78 -17.22
N HIS A 90 -27.44 -37.76 -16.32
CA HIS A 90 -26.85 -37.64 -14.98
C HIS A 90 -25.31 -37.56 -15.00
N THR A 91 -24.64 -38.28 -15.92
CA THR A 91 -23.18 -38.19 -16.07
C THR A 91 -22.76 -36.84 -16.64
N HIS A 92 -23.50 -36.28 -17.61
CA HIS A 92 -23.27 -34.93 -18.12
C HIS A 92 -23.42 -33.85 -17.02
N ASP A 93 -24.44 -33.95 -16.16
CA ASP A 93 -24.62 -33.01 -15.04
C ASP A 93 -23.52 -33.12 -13.98
N VAL A 94 -23.07 -34.34 -13.64
CA VAL A 94 -21.97 -34.55 -12.70
C VAL A 94 -20.63 -34.06 -13.26
N ILE A 95 -20.34 -34.31 -14.54
CA ILE A 95 -19.14 -33.80 -15.21
C ILE A 95 -19.19 -32.28 -15.31
N GLY A 96 -20.35 -31.69 -15.62
CA GLY A 96 -20.58 -30.25 -15.59
C GLY A 96 -20.31 -29.65 -14.21
N GLY A 97 -20.84 -30.26 -13.15
CA GLY A 97 -20.60 -29.85 -11.77
C GLY A 97 -19.13 -29.94 -11.36
N LEU A 98 -18.45 -31.05 -11.67
CA LEU A 98 -17.01 -31.23 -11.41
C LEU A 98 -16.16 -30.21 -12.16
N SER A 99 -16.48 -29.93 -13.42
CA SER A 99 -15.78 -28.91 -14.19
C SER A 99 -15.91 -27.53 -13.53
N SER A 100 -17.10 -27.16 -13.03
CA SER A 100 -17.32 -25.92 -12.30
C SER A 100 -16.50 -25.82 -11.01
N VAL A 101 -16.36 -26.92 -10.25
CA VAL A 101 -15.54 -26.95 -9.03
C VAL A 101 -14.06 -26.80 -9.38
N VAL A 102 -13.59 -27.48 -10.43
CA VAL A 102 -12.19 -27.36 -10.89
C VAL A 102 -11.88 -25.95 -11.36
N PHE A 103 -12.76 -25.33 -12.17
CA PHE A 103 -12.60 -23.93 -12.60
C PHE A 103 -12.62 -22.96 -11.42
N PHE A 104 -13.47 -23.19 -10.42
CA PHE A 104 -13.50 -22.38 -9.20
C PHE A 104 -12.18 -22.49 -8.41
N CYS A 105 -11.68 -23.71 -8.19
CA CYS A 105 -10.41 -23.95 -7.52
C CYS A 105 -9.23 -23.32 -8.27
N PHE A 106 -9.21 -23.45 -9.61
CA PHE A 106 -8.18 -22.83 -10.44
C PHE A 106 -8.25 -21.30 -10.40
N GLY A 107 -9.45 -20.72 -10.44
CA GLY A 107 -9.67 -19.29 -10.29
C GLY A 107 -9.20 -18.77 -8.93
N LEU A 108 -9.53 -19.48 -7.84
CA LEU A 108 -9.07 -19.14 -6.50
C LEU A 108 -7.54 -19.22 -6.40
N PHE A 109 -6.94 -20.29 -6.93
CA PHE A 109 -5.50 -20.46 -6.97
C PHE A 109 -4.80 -19.34 -7.76
N TYR A 110 -5.34 -18.97 -8.93
CA TYR A 110 -4.83 -17.87 -9.73
C TYR A 110 -4.89 -16.54 -8.98
N VAL A 111 -6.00 -16.23 -8.30
CA VAL A 111 -6.14 -15.02 -7.48
C VAL A 111 -5.11 -15.02 -6.35
N VAL A 112 -4.93 -16.14 -5.64
CA VAL A 112 -3.94 -16.27 -4.57
C VAL A 112 -2.52 -16.05 -5.10
N LEU A 113 -2.15 -16.71 -6.21
CA LEU A 113 -0.82 -16.55 -6.80
C LEU A 113 -0.57 -15.12 -7.29
N SER A 114 -1.56 -14.49 -7.94
CA SER A 114 -1.47 -13.10 -8.36
C SER A 114 -1.27 -12.20 -7.15
N HIS A 115 -1.98 -12.47 -6.05
CA HIS A 115 -1.86 -11.70 -4.83
C HIS A 115 -0.49 -11.86 -4.15
N VAL A 116 0.01 -13.10 -4.04
CA VAL A 116 1.38 -13.39 -3.58
C VAL A 116 2.40 -12.63 -4.42
N LYS A 117 2.27 -12.66 -5.74
CA LYS A 117 3.15 -11.91 -6.66
C LYS A 117 3.13 -10.42 -6.37
N HIS A 118 1.97 -9.81 -6.14
CA HIS A 118 1.88 -8.39 -5.82
C HIS A 118 2.57 -8.03 -4.50
N VAL A 119 2.39 -8.87 -3.46
CA VAL A 119 3.04 -8.66 -2.16
C VAL A 119 4.55 -8.79 -2.30
N VAL A 120 5.04 -9.85 -2.95
CA VAL A 120 6.49 -10.07 -3.15
C VAL A 120 7.10 -8.95 -4.00
N SER A 121 6.46 -8.56 -5.11
CA SER A 121 6.92 -7.45 -5.96
C SER A 121 7.08 -6.17 -5.15
N TYR A 122 6.12 -5.84 -4.29
CA TYR A 122 6.20 -4.65 -3.45
C TYR A 122 7.48 -4.60 -2.60
N TYR A 123 7.86 -5.70 -1.94
CA TYR A 123 9.08 -5.74 -1.13
C TYR A 123 10.36 -5.68 -1.98
N LEU A 124 10.35 -6.32 -3.16
CA LEU A 124 11.48 -6.29 -4.09
C LEU A 124 11.69 -4.90 -4.71
N ASP A 125 10.61 -4.26 -5.15
CA ASP A 125 10.63 -2.92 -5.76
C ASP A 125 11.11 -1.85 -4.77
N HIS A 126 10.87 -2.07 -3.47
CA HIS A 126 11.25 -1.15 -2.39
C HIS A 126 12.45 -1.62 -1.57
N ARG A 127 13.18 -2.66 -2.02
CA ARG A 127 14.30 -3.28 -1.26
C ARG A 127 15.35 -2.28 -0.77
N GLN A 128 15.69 -1.29 -1.61
CA GLN A 128 16.67 -0.26 -1.26
C GLN A 128 16.16 0.65 -0.13
N ARG A 129 14.86 0.97 -0.13
CA ARG A 129 14.25 1.81 0.91
C ARG A 129 14.15 1.06 2.23
N PHE A 130 13.82 -0.24 2.20
CA PHE A 130 13.87 -1.10 3.38
C PHE A 130 15.29 -1.27 3.93
N ALA A 131 16.29 -1.44 3.06
CA ALA A 131 17.69 -1.49 3.49
C ALA A 131 18.12 -0.17 4.16
N HIS A 132 17.78 0.98 3.59
CA HIS A 132 18.01 2.27 4.22
C HIS A 132 17.30 2.40 5.57
N PHE A 133 16.04 1.99 5.65
CA PHE A 133 15.28 1.97 6.91
C PHE A 133 15.97 1.14 7.99
N LEU A 134 16.44 -0.07 7.66
CA LEU A 134 17.17 -0.92 8.59
C LEU A 134 18.47 -0.25 9.04
N LEU A 135 19.24 0.32 8.12
CA LEU A 135 20.47 1.04 8.45
C LEU A 135 20.21 2.23 9.39
N ASP A 136 19.13 2.97 9.18
CA ASP A 136 18.70 4.08 10.04
C ASP A 136 18.25 3.59 11.44
N LEU A 137 17.65 2.40 11.55
CA LEU A 137 17.28 1.80 12.82
C LEU A 137 18.52 1.43 13.66
N PHE A 138 19.58 0.93 13.03
CA PHE A 138 20.80 0.52 13.72
C PHE A 138 21.70 1.69 14.15
N LYS A 139 21.45 2.92 13.66
CA LYS A 139 21.85 4.25 14.18
C LYS A 139 23.25 4.48 14.78
N HIS A 140 24.18 3.55 14.62
CA HIS A 140 25.58 3.64 15.04
C HIS A 140 26.54 3.79 13.85
N VAL A 141 26.03 3.99 12.63
CA VAL A 141 26.86 4.26 11.46
C VAL A 141 26.71 5.74 11.08
N PRO A 142 27.60 6.62 11.56
CA PRO A 142 27.54 8.04 11.24
C PRO A 142 27.91 8.26 9.77
N LYS A 143 26.91 8.35 8.89
CA LYS A 143 27.12 8.93 7.54
C LYS A 143 27.16 10.45 7.66
N ARG A 144 28.35 10.98 7.97
CA ARG A 144 28.59 12.38 8.36
C ARG A 144 28.09 13.45 7.38
N ASP A 145 27.87 13.15 6.09
CA ASP A 145 27.47 14.17 5.10
C ASP A 145 25.98 14.25 4.76
N ILE A 146 25.19 13.20 4.95
CA ILE A 146 23.76 13.21 4.56
C ILE A 146 22.92 13.82 5.67
N TYR A 147 23.20 13.49 6.94
CA TYR A 147 22.48 14.02 8.10
C TYR A 147 22.75 15.52 8.34
N THR A 148 23.79 16.11 7.73
CA THR A 148 24.08 17.55 7.89
C THR A 148 23.15 18.44 7.07
N ARG A 149 22.43 17.90 6.08
CA ARG A 149 21.52 18.66 5.19
C ARG A 149 20.06 18.23 5.30
N GLU A 150 19.77 17.30 6.21
CA GLU A 150 18.44 16.77 6.42
C GLU A 150 17.69 17.58 7.50
N ILE A 151 16.46 17.97 7.17
CA ILE A 151 15.51 18.58 8.09
C ILE A 151 14.58 17.47 8.58
N ARG A 152 14.63 17.17 9.87
CA ARG A 152 13.70 16.26 10.53
C ARG A 152 12.55 17.07 11.12
N ILE A 153 11.33 16.65 10.81
CA ILE A 153 10.10 17.23 11.35
C ILE A 153 9.39 16.09 12.07
N SER A 154 9.38 16.16 13.40
CA SER A 154 8.67 15.16 14.20
C SER A 154 7.17 15.29 14.03
N ARG A 155 6.44 14.19 14.16
CA ARG A 155 4.96 14.21 14.11
C ARG A 155 4.35 15.21 15.09
N GLU A 156 4.93 15.29 16.28
CA GLU A 156 4.53 16.20 17.36
C GLU A 156 4.72 17.67 16.96
N ALA A 157 5.92 18.04 16.49
CA ALA A 157 6.17 19.38 15.97
C ALA A 157 5.27 19.71 14.75
N GLY A 158 4.92 18.70 13.96
CA GLY A 158 4.04 18.81 12.81
C GLY A 158 2.59 19.13 13.16
N SER A 159 2.04 18.52 14.22
CA SER A 159 0.69 18.83 14.70
C SER A 159 0.60 20.24 15.27
N ASP A 160 1.61 20.65 16.05
CA ASP A 160 1.60 21.93 16.76
C ASP A 160 1.66 23.12 15.79
N LEU A 161 2.33 22.96 14.65
CA LEU A 161 2.47 24.00 13.62
C LEU A 161 1.38 23.99 12.55
N ASN A 162 0.33 23.17 12.69
CA ASN A 162 -0.64 22.89 11.63
C ASN A 162 0.00 22.37 10.32
N PHE A 163 1.25 21.89 10.38
CA PHE A 163 1.90 21.27 9.23
C PHE A 163 1.32 19.89 8.94
N LEU A 164 0.71 19.23 9.92
CA LEU A 164 -0.02 17.97 9.74
C LEU A 164 -1.52 18.20 9.89
N ARG A 165 -2.27 18.20 8.79
CA ARG A 165 -3.76 18.21 8.80
C ARG A 165 -4.27 17.00 8.04
N GLU A 166 -5.19 16.25 8.64
CA GLU A 166 -5.87 15.10 7.99
C GLU A 166 -4.89 14.10 7.34
N GLU A 167 -3.80 13.77 8.04
CA GLU A 167 -2.75 12.85 7.54
C GLU A 167 -1.92 13.39 6.35
N LYS A 168 -2.02 14.68 6.07
CA LYS A 168 -1.23 15.37 5.04
C LYS A 168 -0.24 16.34 5.67
N TRP A 169 1.01 16.22 5.26
CA TRP A 169 2.07 17.12 5.64
C TRP A 169 2.11 18.32 4.68
N ASN A 170 2.17 19.52 5.22
CA ASN A 170 2.32 20.78 4.51
C ASN A 170 3.51 21.52 5.13
N VAL A 171 4.69 21.34 4.56
CA VAL A 171 5.92 21.94 5.06
C VAL A 171 6.27 23.16 4.24
N LYS A 172 6.60 24.27 4.90
CA LYS A 172 7.09 25.49 4.24
C LYS A 172 8.54 25.76 4.63
N LEU A 173 9.44 25.58 3.68
CA LEU A 173 10.87 25.85 3.85
C LEU A 173 11.15 27.37 3.85
N PRO A 174 12.29 27.81 4.42
CA PRO A 174 12.67 29.22 4.42
C PRO A 174 12.92 29.76 3.00
N MET A 175 12.93 31.08 2.86
CA MET A 175 13.16 31.76 1.58
C MET A 175 14.64 31.74 1.19
N ARG A 176 15.15 30.55 0.88
CA ARG A 176 16.50 30.29 0.37
C ARG A 176 16.44 29.23 -0.71
N CYS A 177 17.33 29.30 -1.69
CA CYS A 177 17.45 28.23 -2.66
C CYS A 177 17.73 26.90 -1.95
N ILE A 178 16.87 25.90 -2.17
CA ILE A 178 16.98 24.59 -1.54
C ILE A 178 18.31 23.88 -1.84
N GLU A 179 18.90 24.17 -3.00
CA GLU A 179 20.10 23.50 -3.49
C GLU A 179 21.39 24.22 -3.09
N CYS A 180 21.52 25.53 -3.38
CA CYS A 180 22.75 26.29 -3.12
C CYS A 180 22.69 27.25 -1.92
N GLY A 181 21.52 27.47 -1.33
CA GLY A 181 21.35 28.32 -0.14
C GLY A 181 21.40 29.83 -0.38
N THR A 182 21.41 30.29 -1.64
CA THR A 182 21.35 31.72 -1.99
C THR A 182 19.99 32.34 -1.64
N THR A 183 19.97 33.66 -1.44
CA THR A 183 18.77 34.45 -1.11
C THR A 183 18.30 35.35 -2.25
N THR A 184 19.04 35.39 -3.35
CA THR A 184 18.79 36.28 -4.50
C THR A 184 18.00 35.56 -5.58
N GLU A 185 17.11 36.29 -6.26
CA GLU A 185 16.33 35.83 -7.42
C GLU A 185 15.65 34.47 -7.20
N LEU A 186 14.87 34.39 -6.13
CA LEU A 186 14.19 33.17 -5.71
C LEU A 186 12.75 33.15 -6.20
N GLU A 187 12.36 32.01 -6.75
CA GLU A 187 10.99 31.68 -7.10
C GLU A 187 10.47 30.60 -6.14
N ARG A 188 9.20 30.69 -5.77
CA ARG A 188 8.57 29.69 -4.89
C ARG A 188 7.93 28.61 -5.73
N GLU A 189 8.26 27.38 -5.39
CA GLU A 189 7.71 26.18 -5.99
C GLU A 189 7.04 25.30 -4.93
N THR A 190 6.14 24.44 -5.40
CA THR A 190 5.45 23.48 -4.55
C THR A 190 5.70 22.08 -5.09
N TYR A 191 6.33 21.25 -4.26
CA TYR A 191 6.52 19.84 -4.52
C TYR A 191 5.47 19.01 -3.80
N PHE A 192 4.92 18.02 -4.49
CA PHE A 192 3.95 17.08 -3.96
C PHE A 192 4.51 15.66 -4.08
N ALA A 193 4.63 14.95 -2.95
CA ALA A 193 5.02 13.56 -2.91
C ALA A 193 4.03 12.72 -2.11
N LYS A 194 3.80 11.50 -2.58
CA LYS A 194 3.18 10.44 -1.78
C LYS A 194 4.28 9.55 -1.25
N VAL A 195 4.51 9.61 0.05
CA VAL A 195 5.57 8.87 0.72
C VAL A 195 4.94 7.74 1.52
N GLU A 196 5.57 6.57 1.49
CA GLU A 196 5.14 5.40 2.26
C GLU A 196 5.94 5.32 3.55
N ASP A 197 5.26 4.99 4.65
CA ASP A 197 5.90 4.67 5.92
C ASP A 197 6.37 3.20 5.91
N TYR A 198 7.68 3.01 5.68
CA TYR A 198 8.30 1.69 5.63
C TYR A 198 8.44 1.03 7.01
N ALA A 199 8.19 1.75 8.11
CA ALA A 199 8.22 1.17 9.44
C ALA A 199 7.13 0.11 9.62
N ARG A 200 5.90 0.40 9.15
CA ARG A 200 4.76 -0.50 9.36
C ARG A 200 4.90 -1.85 8.66
N PRO A 201 5.32 -1.91 7.37
CA PRO A 201 5.58 -3.19 6.72
C PRO A 201 6.66 -4.01 7.41
N MET A 202 7.69 -3.37 7.97
CA MET A 202 8.76 -4.05 8.70
C MET A 202 8.28 -4.57 10.06
N ILE A 203 7.51 -3.76 10.80
CA ILE A 203 6.90 -4.17 12.07
C ILE A 203 5.98 -5.38 11.86
N GLY A 204 5.22 -5.42 10.76
CA GLY A 204 4.40 -6.59 10.41
C GLY A 204 5.22 -7.88 10.32
N ILE A 205 6.40 -7.84 9.70
CA ILE A 205 7.32 -8.98 9.61
C ILE A 205 7.79 -9.41 11.00
N VAL A 206 8.24 -8.46 11.82
CA VAL A 206 8.75 -8.74 13.17
C VAL A 206 7.67 -9.35 14.06
N ILE A 207 6.45 -8.80 14.04
CA ILE A 207 5.32 -9.30 14.83
C ILE A 207 4.97 -10.73 14.41
N SER A 208 4.83 -10.99 13.11
CA SER A 208 4.48 -12.34 12.63
C SER A 208 5.56 -13.38 12.92
N LEU A 209 6.85 -13.01 12.79
CA LEU A 209 7.95 -13.89 13.20
C LEU A 209 7.91 -14.17 14.70
N PHE A 210 7.71 -13.14 15.52
CA PHE A 210 7.63 -13.29 16.97
C PHE A 210 6.49 -14.23 17.39
N ILE A 211 5.30 -14.05 16.82
CA ILE A 211 4.14 -14.91 17.08
C ILE A 211 4.43 -16.36 16.65
N CYS A 212 5.02 -16.57 15.47
CA CYS A 212 5.31 -17.92 14.98
C CYS A 212 6.37 -18.64 15.82
N VAL A 213 7.43 -17.93 16.23
CA VAL A 213 8.44 -18.48 17.15
C VAL A 213 7.82 -18.80 18.50
N PHE A 214 7.00 -17.89 19.05
CA PHE A 214 6.32 -18.09 20.33
C PHE A 214 5.42 -19.33 20.32
N ILE A 215 4.58 -19.50 19.28
CA ILE A 215 3.74 -20.69 19.11
C ILE A 215 4.57 -21.97 18.99
N SER A 216 5.71 -21.90 18.28
CA SER A 216 6.57 -23.07 18.10
C SER A 216 7.26 -23.50 19.38
N LEU A 217 7.66 -22.55 20.22
CA LEU A 217 8.21 -22.82 21.55
C LEU A 217 7.17 -23.48 22.46
N LEU A 218 5.89 -23.11 22.36
CA LEU A 218 4.82 -23.73 23.16
C LEU A 218 4.48 -25.16 22.73
N THR A 219 4.56 -25.45 21.42
CA THR A 219 4.23 -26.78 20.90
C THR A 219 5.36 -27.79 21.05
N LEU A 220 6.61 -27.33 21.31
CA LEU A 220 7.83 -28.14 21.44
C LEU A 220 8.07 -29.15 20.31
N ASN A 221 7.44 -28.94 19.16
CA ASN A 221 7.52 -29.83 18.03
C ASN A 221 8.59 -29.34 17.06
N LEU A 222 9.61 -30.18 16.83
CA LEU A 222 10.76 -29.87 16.01
C LEU A 222 10.38 -29.41 14.59
N THR A 223 9.33 -30.00 14.01
CA THR A 223 8.85 -29.65 12.66
C THR A 223 8.29 -28.23 12.63
N TYR A 224 7.56 -27.81 13.67
CA TYR A 224 7.05 -26.45 13.79
C TYR A 224 8.18 -25.46 14.04
N ILE A 225 9.17 -25.80 14.87
CA ILE A 225 10.33 -24.94 15.11
C ILE A 225 11.07 -24.67 13.79
N LEU A 226 11.26 -25.68 12.93
CA LEU A 226 11.96 -25.53 11.66
C LEU A 226 11.15 -24.73 10.61
N LEU A 227 9.84 -24.96 10.52
CA LEU A 227 8.98 -24.33 9.49
C LEU A 227 8.43 -22.96 9.90
N SER A 228 8.31 -22.69 11.20
CA SER A 228 7.75 -21.45 11.72
C SER A 228 8.42 -20.15 11.27
N PRO A 229 9.75 -20.03 11.11
CA PRO A 229 10.32 -18.79 10.59
C PRO A 229 9.89 -18.52 9.15
N PHE A 230 9.75 -19.56 8.31
CA PHE A 230 9.27 -19.40 6.94
C PHE A 230 7.80 -18.96 6.93
N ILE A 231 6.95 -19.64 7.70
CA ILE A 231 5.52 -19.29 7.82
C ILE A 231 5.36 -17.88 8.36
N GLY A 232 6.11 -17.52 9.40
CA GLY A 232 6.08 -16.20 10.03
C GLY A 232 6.60 -15.10 9.11
N LEU A 233 7.64 -15.37 8.32
CA LEU A 233 8.12 -14.42 7.31
C LEU A 233 7.05 -14.15 6.25
N PHE A 234 6.47 -15.20 5.65
CA PHE A 234 5.42 -15.03 4.65
C PHE A 234 4.20 -14.31 5.23
N ALA A 235 3.67 -14.78 6.37
CA ALA A 235 2.56 -14.13 7.06
C ALA A 235 2.88 -12.66 7.37
N GLY A 236 4.11 -12.38 7.78
CA GLY A 236 4.61 -11.05 8.07
C GLY A 236 4.70 -10.12 6.86
N LEU A 237 5.10 -10.64 5.69
CA LEU A 237 5.07 -9.89 4.44
C LEU A 237 3.63 -9.50 4.06
N PHE A 238 2.67 -10.42 4.21
CA PHE A 238 1.26 -10.11 3.98
C PHE A 238 0.74 -9.07 4.98
N LEU A 239 0.93 -9.30 6.28
CA LEU A 239 0.50 -8.40 7.33
C LEU A 239 1.10 -7.00 7.13
N GLY A 240 2.40 -6.93 6.87
CA GLY A 240 3.10 -5.69 6.59
C GLY A 240 2.62 -4.97 5.34
N TYR A 241 2.33 -5.69 4.26
CA TYR A 241 1.76 -5.13 3.04
C TYR A 241 0.39 -4.49 3.29
N TYR A 242 -0.46 -5.11 4.11
CA TYR A 242 -1.77 -4.55 4.44
C TYR A 242 -1.72 -3.39 5.45
N LEU A 243 -0.71 -3.38 6.33
CA LEU A 243 -0.47 -2.29 7.27
C LEU A 243 0.19 -1.06 6.63
N ARG A 244 0.61 -1.15 5.35
CA ARG A 244 1.24 -0.04 4.65
C ARG A 244 0.34 1.18 4.65
N ARG A 245 0.93 2.35 4.90
CA ARG A 245 0.21 3.63 4.85
C ARG A 245 0.98 4.59 3.98
N ARG A 246 0.24 5.29 3.14
CA ARG A 246 0.73 6.38 2.29
C ARG A 246 0.33 7.69 2.91
N MET A 247 1.27 8.62 2.98
CA MET A 247 1.02 9.97 3.45
C MET A 247 1.39 10.95 2.35
N GLU A 248 0.54 11.96 2.19
CA GLU A 248 0.76 13.03 1.22
C GLU A 248 1.62 14.10 1.90
N VAL A 249 2.74 14.45 1.26
CA VAL A 249 3.65 15.49 1.72
C VAL A 249 3.72 16.56 0.64
N ARG A 250 3.29 17.75 1.01
CA ARG A 250 3.43 18.99 0.25
C ARG A 250 4.57 19.79 0.85
N VAL A 251 5.54 20.15 0.03
CA VAL A 251 6.68 20.98 0.43
C VAL A 251 6.68 22.23 -0.42
N GLU A 252 6.50 23.39 0.21
CA GLU A 252 6.76 24.69 -0.41
C GLU A 252 8.22 25.06 -0.18
N TYR A 253 8.98 25.25 -1.26
CA TYR A 253 10.39 25.60 -1.21
C TYR A 253 10.70 26.76 -2.17
N ALA A 254 11.85 27.38 -1.97
CA ALA A 254 12.37 28.40 -2.88
C ALA A 254 13.55 27.83 -3.66
N CYS A 255 13.66 28.20 -4.94
CA CYS A 255 14.78 27.86 -5.81
C CYS A 255 15.22 29.10 -6.60
N CYS A 256 16.51 29.20 -6.90
CA CYS A 256 17.00 30.21 -7.83
C CYS A 256 16.85 29.69 -9.27
N ARG A 257 16.79 30.60 -10.24
CA ARG A 257 16.61 30.26 -11.67
C ARG A 257 17.58 29.18 -12.19
N PRO A 258 18.87 29.16 -11.83
CA PRO A 258 19.78 28.09 -12.23
C PRO A 258 19.36 26.68 -11.78
N HIS A 259 18.68 26.59 -10.63
CA HIS A 259 18.28 25.31 -10.01
C HIS A 259 16.79 25.01 -10.14
N ALA A 260 15.98 25.90 -10.73
CA ALA A 260 14.54 25.69 -10.90
C ALA A 260 14.22 24.43 -11.73
N ASN A 261 15.10 24.06 -12.66
CA ASN A 261 14.92 22.87 -13.50
C ASN A 261 15.58 21.60 -12.92
N ASN A 262 16.18 21.66 -11.73
CA ASN A 262 16.87 20.51 -11.16
C ASN A 262 15.91 19.67 -10.31
N GLU A 263 15.54 18.49 -10.81
CA GLU A 263 14.61 17.56 -10.14
C GLU A 263 15.22 16.80 -8.95
N CYS A 264 16.48 17.06 -8.59
CA CYS A 264 17.15 16.35 -7.51
C CYS A 264 16.60 16.67 -6.11
N PHE A 265 15.98 17.84 -5.92
CA PHE A 265 15.49 18.31 -4.62
C PHE A 265 14.10 18.94 -4.73
N PRO A 266 13.26 18.86 -3.67
CA PRO A 266 13.49 18.20 -2.38
C PRO A 266 13.35 16.66 -2.43
N VAL A 267 14.20 15.95 -1.69
CA VAL A 267 13.96 14.50 -1.43
C VAL A 267 13.23 14.35 -0.11
N VAL A 268 12.03 13.78 -0.18
CA VAL A 268 11.16 13.57 0.99
C VAL A 268 11.19 12.10 1.38
N ARG A 269 11.38 11.84 2.68
CA ARG A 269 11.31 10.50 3.28
C ARG A 269 10.42 10.56 4.51
N GLN A 270 9.85 9.41 4.87
CA GLN A 270 9.07 9.26 6.09
C GLN A 270 9.60 8.08 6.88
N TYR A 271 9.74 8.26 8.18
CA TYR A 271 10.19 7.22 9.09
C TYR A 271 9.45 7.33 10.42
N ALA A 272 8.78 6.26 10.84
CA ALA A 272 8.09 6.16 12.13
C ALA A 272 7.11 7.32 12.42
N GLY A 273 6.46 7.84 11.39
CA GLY A 273 5.56 9.00 11.50
C GLY A 273 6.24 10.37 11.36
N ASP A 274 7.55 10.45 11.47
CA ASP A 274 8.34 11.67 11.23
C ASP A 274 8.63 11.85 9.74
N VAL A 275 8.73 13.10 9.30
CA VAL A 275 9.09 13.46 7.93
C VAL A 275 10.51 14.02 7.89
N TYR A 276 11.26 13.55 6.91
CA TYR A 276 12.64 13.93 6.67
C TYR A 276 12.74 14.55 5.29
N LEU A 277 13.29 15.76 5.24
CA LEU A 277 13.48 16.53 4.01
C LEU A 277 14.96 16.73 3.79
N LEU A 278 15.49 16.15 2.72
CA LEU A 278 16.86 16.40 2.31
C LEU A 278 16.92 17.68 1.49
N THR A 279 17.79 18.59 1.92
CA THR A 279 18.11 19.83 1.21
C THR A 279 19.49 19.71 0.58
N GLY A 280 19.77 20.50 -0.46
CA GLY A 280 21.10 20.55 -1.06
C GLY A 280 22.11 21.32 -0.22
N HIS A 281 21.66 22.22 0.67
CA HIS A 281 22.53 23.10 1.45
C HIS A 281 22.18 23.18 2.95
N LYS A 282 23.19 23.02 3.81
CA LYS A 282 23.07 23.06 5.29
C LYS A 282 22.42 24.34 5.83
N LYS A 283 22.70 25.51 5.25
CA LYS A 283 22.07 26.81 5.62
C LYS A 283 20.53 26.77 5.58
N VAL A 284 19.93 26.04 4.65
CA VAL A 284 18.46 25.93 4.56
C VAL A 284 17.91 25.21 5.79
N ARG A 285 18.59 24.14 6.21
CA ARG A 285 18.29 23.39 7.44
C ARG A 285 18.46 24.26 8.68
N ASP A 286 19.57 24.98 8.78
CA ASP A 286 19.87 25.79 9.96
C ASP A 286 18.87 26.95 10.11
N ASP A 287 18.50 27.63 9.02
CA ASP A 287 17.44 28.65 9.03
C ASP A 287 16.06 28.08 9.36
N TYR A 288 15.74 26.89 8.86
CA TYR A 288 14.50 26.22 9.21
C TYR A 288 14.45 25.87 10.70
N ASN A 289 15.56 25.41 11.28
CA ASN A 289 15.64 25.08 12.70
C ASN A 289 15.51 26.34 13.56
N LYS A 290 16.20 27.42 13.18
CA LYS A 290 16.08 28.70 13.86
C LYS A 290 14.62 29.18 13.88
N LYS A 291 13.92 29.03 12.74
CA LYS A 291 12.49 29.35 12.66
C LYS A 291 11.63 28.45 13.56
N LEU A 292 11.96 27.17 13.71
CA LEU A 292 11.27 26.29 14.65
C LEU A 292 11.51 26.70 16.11
N GLU A 293 12.73 27.10 16.45
CA GLU A 293 13.09 27.61 17.78
C GLU A 293 12.35 28.92 18.09
N GLU A 294 12.26 29.84 17.13
CA GLU A 294 11.47 31.08 17.24
C GLU A 294 9.97 30.80 17.47
N LEU A 295 9.47 29.67 16.98
CA LEU A 295 8.10 29.20 17.20
C LEU A 295 7.94 28.43 18.53
N GLY A 296 8.97 28.37 19.37
CA GLY A 296 8.96 27.73 20.68
C GLY A 296 9.10 26.20 20.65
N ILE A 297 9.48 25.63 19.51
CA ILE A 297 9.55 24.18 19.35
C ILE A 297 10.98 23.72 19.60
N SER A 298 11.22 23.35 20.85
CA SER A 298 12.51 22.78 21.27
C SER A 298 12.64 21.34 20.78
N ARG A 299 13.78 21.02 20.16
CA ARG A 299 14.14 19.66 19.77
C ARG A 299 14.42 18.83 21.02
N ARG A 300 13.45 18.02 21.46
CA ARG A 300 13.74 16.89 22.36
C ARG A 300 14.21 15.68 21.58
#